data_AF-A0A3Q2QD55-F1
#
_entry.id   AF-A0A3Q2QD55-F1
#
_cell.length_a   1.000
_cell.length_b   1.000
_cell.length_c   1.000
_cell.angle_alpha   90.00
_cell.angle_beta   90.00
_cell.angle_gamma   90.00
#
_symmetry.space_group_name_H-M   'P 1'
#
loop_
_entity.id
_entity.type
_entity.pdbx_description
1 polymer ?
#
loop_
_entity_poly.entity_id
_entity_poly.type
_entity_poly.pdbx_seq_one_letter_code
_entity_poly.pdbx_strand_id
1 'polypeptide(L)'
;MEDFWAGVLWAIRIWLYLILSLIMIPAMFGFSLGISETYMTILVKTLEWAALNIQKANAEDVKVRAAASNGLIQREDGSMEKELEELRRSRPKPPVGGDFTLSDCFYFTRRGIESIVDDEVTQRFTSEELVSWNLLTRTHNDFQYISLKLTLVYGLGIFVRYCILAPLRITLACIGLTWLVIGTSAVGFLPNCRVKFWLSEWVHVMCYRICARGLSATIHYHNRENRPKKGGICVANHTSPIDIVILCNDGCYAMVGQIHGGLMGIVQRAMVRSCPHVWFERSEMKDRHLVTKRLKDHVNDKTKLPILIFPEGTCINNTSVMMFKKGSFEIGATIYPVAIKYDPKFGDAFWNSSKYSMVSYLLRMMTSWALVCNVWYLPAMHQEEGEDAVQFANRVKSAIAHQGGLVDLQWDGGLKRAKVKDSFKEQQQKKYSSMVVGDDSSSNSD
;
A
#
# COMPACT_ATOMS: atom_id res chain seq x y z
N MET A 1 5.02 46.46 -16.12
CA MET A 1 4.51 45.07 -16.19
C MET A 1 5.46 44.17 -16.96
N GLU A 2 6.03 44.61 -18.08
CA GLU A 2 7.01 43.83 -18.85
C GLU A 2 8.28 43.47 -18.05
N ASP A 3 8.83 44.40 -17.28
CA ASP A 3 10.00 44.13 -16.43
C ASP A 3 9.74 43.10 -15.32
N PHE A 4 8.51 43.08 -14.79
CA PHE A 4 8.10 42.09 -13.80
C PHE A 4 8.03 40.69 -14.44
N TRP A 5 7.41 40.56 -15.62
CA TRP A 5 7.36 39.29 -16.34
C TRP A 5 8.73 38.82 -16.82
N ALA A 6 9.61 39.75 -17.23
CA ALA A 6 11.00 39.45 -17.58
C ALA A 6 11.77 38.90 -16.36
N GLY A 7 11.60 39.52 -15.19
CA GLY A 7 12.18 39.04 -13.93
C GLY A 7 11.67 37.65 -13.53
N VAL A 8 10.36 37.42 -13.65
CA VAL A 8 9.73 36.10 -13.38
C VAL A 8 10.30 35.03 -14.31
N LEU A 9 10.40 35.31 -15.62
CA LEU A 9 10.96 34.38 -16.59
C LEU A 9 12.43 34.06 -16.30
N TRP A 10 13.22 35.05 -15.90
CA TRP A 10 14.62 34.85 -15.53
C TRP A 10 14.74 33.96 -14.28
N ALA A 11 13.93 34.20 -13.26
CA ALA A 11 13.87 33.36 -12.07
C ALA A 11 13.47 31.91 -12.39
N ILE A 12 12.47 31.71 -13.26
CA ILE A 12 12.05 30.37 -13.72
C ILE A 12 13.20 29.68 -14.46
N ARG A 13 13.94 30.37 -15.32
CA ARG A 13 15.09 29.80 -16.04
C ARG A 13 16.17 29.34 -15.06
N ILE A 14 16.55 30.18 -14.11
CA ILE A 14 17.54 29.81 -13.07
C ILE A 14 17.06 28.60 -12.28
N TRP A 15 15.80 28.60 -11.85
CA TRP A 15 15.20 27.48 -11.13
C TRP A 15 15.31 26.17 -11.92
N LEU A 16 14.98 26.19 -13.22
CA LEU A 16 15.09 25.03 -14.09
C LEU A 16 16.55 24.58 -14.28
N TYR A 17 17.49 25.50 -14.45
CA TYR A 17 18.92 25.16 -14.54
C TYR A 17 19.45 24.53 -13.25
N LEU A 18 19.02 25.02 -12.08
CA LEU A 18 19.38 24.43 -10.79
C LEU A 18 18.79 23.02 -10.63
N ILE A 19 17.53 22.80 -11.01
CA ILE A 19 16.92 21.47 -10.99
C ILE A 19 17.67 20.51 -11.92
N LEU A 20 17.96 20.94 -13.14
CA LEU A 20 18.64 20.12 -14.14
C LEU A 20 20.04 19.73 -13.64
N SER A 21 20.82 20.69 -13.17
CA SER A 21 22.21 20.48 -12.74
C SER A 21 22.34 19.75 -11.40
N LEU A 22 21.52 20.09 -10.41
CA LEU A 22 21.67 19.59 -9.04
C LEU A 22 20.84 18.34 -8.73
N ILE A 23 19.80 18.06 -9.51
CA ILE A 23 18.89 16.94 -9.22
C ILE A 23 18.84 15.95 -10.39
N MET A 24 18.59 16.41 -11.61
CA MET A 24 18.42 15.50 -12.74
C MET A 24 19.73 14.82 -13.14
N ILE A 25 20.79 15.58 -13.40
CA ILE A 25 22.08 15.00 -13.83
C ILE A 25 22.58 13.95 -12.81
N PRO A 26 22.61 14.23 -11.50
CA PRO A 26 22.93 13.21 -10.49
C PRO A 26 22.01 11.98 -10.54
N ALA A 27 20.70 12.18 -10.68
CA ALA A 27 19.73 11.08 -10.77
C ALA A 27 19.95 10.19 -12.02
N MET A 28 20.37 10.76 -13.15
CA MET A 28 20.67 10.02 -14.38
C MET A 28 21.80 9.00 -14.17
N PHE A 29 22.85 9.42 -13.46
CA PHE A 29 24.01 8.59 -13.20
C PHE A 29 23.92 7.81 -11.87
N GLY A 30 22.88 8.05 -11.08
CA GLY A 30 22.64 7.35 -9.82
C GLY A 30 23.51 7.82 -8.64
N PHE A 31 24.10 9.01 -8.71
CA PHE A 31 24.81 9.63 -7.59
C PHE A 31 23.92 10.67 -6.88
N SER A 32 24.24 10.97 -5.62
CA SER A 32 23.57 12.00 -4.82
C SER A 32 24.58 13.08 -4.46
N LEU A 33 24.18 14.35 -4.51
CA LEU A 33 25.02 15.49 -4.12
C LEU A 33 25.04 15.74 -2.59
N GLY A 34 24.52 14.81 -1.78
CA GLY A 34 24.44 14.97 -0.32
C GLY A 34 23.29 15.86 0.17
N ILE A 35 22.58 16.54 -0.74
CA ILE A 35 21.49 17.47 -0.41
C ILE A 35 20.32 16.72 0.24
N SER A 36 19.92 15.58 -0.34
CA SER A 36 18.82 14.77 0.20
C SER A 36 19.18 14.17 1.56
N GLU A 37 20.42 13.70 1.73
CA GLU A 37 20.94 13.12 2.96
C GLU A 37 20.97 14.17 4.10
N THR A 38 21.41 15.39 3.77
CA THR A 38 21.42 16.53 4.71
C THR A 38 19.99 16.90 5.12
N TYR A 39 19.09 17.03 4.15
CA TYR A 39 17.66 17.28 4.41
C TYR A 39 17.05 16.22 5.33
N MET A 40 17.28 14.93 5.02
CA MET A 40 16.76 13.82 5.83
C MET A 40 17.33 13.84 7.25
N THR A 41 18.62 14.15 7.41
CA THR A 41 19.26 14.26 8.74
C THR A 41 18.61 15.36 9.59
N ILE A 42 18.37 16.54 8.99
CA ILE A 42 17.69 17.66 9.67
C ILE A 42 16.24 17.28 10.02
N LEU A 43 15.53 16.66 9.09
CA LEU A 43 14.15 16.25 9.25
C LEU A 43 13.97 15.23 10.37
N VAL A 44 14.80 14.18 10.41
CA VAL A 44 14.78 13.16 11.47
C VAL A 44 14.97 13.81 12.83
N LYS A 45 16.01 14.63 13.00
CA LYS A 45 16.27 15.34 14.26
C LYS A 45 15.10 16.23 14.67
N THR A 46 14.46 16.90 13.70
CA THR A 46 13.30 17.77 13.96
C THR A 46 12.07 16.94 14.42
N LEU A 47 11.80 15.81 13.77
CA LEU A 47 10.68 14.94 14.11
C LEU A 47 10.91 14.20 15.45
N GLU A 48 12.13 13.77 15.74
CA GLU A 48 12.49 13.18 17.04
C GLU A 48 12.34 14.18 18.16
N TRP A 49 12.84 15.41 17.97
CA TRP A 49 12.62 16.49 18.91
C TRP A 49 11.14 16.77 19.13
N ALA A 50 10.34 16.85 18.06
CA ALA A 50 8.90 17.07 18.15
C ALA A 50 8.21 15.94 18.93
N ALA A 51 8.50 14.68 18.60
CA ALA A 51 7.94 13.51 19.25
C ALA A 51 8.25 13.47 20.75
N LEU A 52 9.49 13.78 21.15
CA LEU A 52 9.88 13.86 22.57
C LEU A 52 9.12 14.95 23.33
N ASN A 53 8.87 16.12 22.71
CA ASN A 53 8.09 17.18 23.34
C ASN A 53 6.61 16.81 23.47
N ILE A 54 6.04 16.12 22.48
CA ILE A 54 4.66 15.61 22.52
C ILE A 54 4.53 14.56 23.62
N GLN A 55 5.46 13.60 23.71
CA GLN A 55 5.45 12.56 24.74
C GLN A 55 5.55 13.15 26.15
N LYS A 56 6.39 14.18 26.35
CA LYS A 56 6.48 14.88 27.64
C LYS A 56 5.15 15.53 28.02
N ALA A 57 4.49 16.22 27.09
CA ALA A 57 3.18 16.82 27.35
C ALA A 57 2.11 15.75 27.66
N ASN A 58 2.07 14.66 26.88
CA ASN A 58 1.13 13.57 27.11
C ASN A 58 1.41 12.81 28.41
N ALA A 59 2.66 12.69 28.86
CA ALA A 59 3.00 12.06 30.13
C ALA A 59 2.49 12.87 31.34
N GLU A 60 2.40 14.19 31.21
CA GLU A 60 1.75 15.04 32.21
C GLU A 60 0.23 14.79 32.23
N ASP A 61 -0.41 14.64 31.06
CA ASP A 61 -1.85 14.34 30.95
C ASP A 61 -2.23 12.90 31.39
N VAL A 62 -1.39 11.91 31.11
CA VAL A 62 -1.63 10.50 31.51
C VAL A 62 -1.51 10.33 33.02
N LYS A 63 -0.61 11.06 33.70
CA LYS A 63 -0.58 11.10 35.18
C LYS A 63 -1.90 11.62 35.77
N VAL A 64 -2.63 12.47 35.04
CA VAL A 64 -3.95 12.97 35.45
C VAL A 64 -5.06 11.96 35.15
N ARG A 65 -4.97 11.19 34.05
CA ARG A 65 -5.99 10.20 33.64
C ARG A 65 -5.84 8.80 34.25
N ALA A 66 -4.66 8.40 34.70
CA ALA A 66 -4.42 7.08 35.30
C ALA A 66 -5.17 6.84 36.63
N ALA A 67 -5.87 7.85 37.16
CA ALA A 67 -6.82 7.70 38.26
C ALA A 67 -8.18 7.11 37.84
N ALA A 68 -8.43 6.87 36.54
CA ALA A 68 -9.71 6.38 36.04
C ALA A 68 -9.58 5.52 34.77
N SER A 69 -9.25 4.23 34.90
CA SER A 69 -9.83 3.12 34.12
C SER A 69 -9.00 1.85 34.28
N ASN A 70 -9.64 0.78 34.77
CA ASN A 70 -9.16 -0.58 34.62
C ASN A 70 -9.72 -1.14 33.31
N GLY A 71 -8.87 -1.73 32.47
CA GLY A 71 -9.23 -2.33 31.18
C GLY A 71 -10.29 -3.42 31.32
N LEU A 72 -11.33 -3.37 30.48
CA LEU A 72 -12.64 -3.92 30.81
C LEU A 72 -13.08 -5.14 29.98
N ILE A 73 -12.30 -5.67 29.03
CA ILE A 73 -12.76 -6.83 28.25
C ILE A 73 -11.58 -7.77 27.95
N GLN A 74 -11.55 -8.93 28.62
CA GLN A 74 -10.77 -10.09 28.21
C GLN A 74 -11.65 -10.95 27.29
N ARG A 75 -11.10 -11.32 26.14
CA ARG A 75 -11.77 -12.20 25.20
C ARG A 75 -11.61 -13.65 25.65
N GLU A 76 -12.73 -14.34 25.85
CA GLU A 76 -12.75 -15.79 25.86
C GLU A 76 -13.07 -16.27 24.45
N ASP A 77 -12.26 -17.16 23.88
CA ASP A 77 -12.52 -17.79 22.57
C ASP A 77 -13.52 -18.95 22.72
N GLY A 78 -14.69 -18.64 23.27
CA GLY A 78 -15.79 -19.58 23.45
C GLY A 78 -16.52 -19.87 22.13
N SER A 79 -17.14 -21.04 22.03
CA SER A 79 -18.14 -21.26 20.98
C SER A 79 -19.40 -20.46 21.30
N MET A 80 -20.10 -19.94 20.28
CA MET A 80 -21.41 -19.26 20.44
C MET A 80 -22.38 -20.03 21.34
N GLU A 81 -22.37 -21.35 21.24
CA GLU A 81 -23.21 -22.25 22.04
C GLU A 81 -22.82 -22.18 23.52
N LYS A 82 -21.53 -22.34 23.84
CA LYS A 82 -21.03 -22.30 25.21
C LYS A 82 -21.31 -20.95 25.88
N GLU A 83 -21.07 -19.85 25.17
CA GLU A 83 -21.28 -18.50 25.73
C GLU A 83 -22.77 -18.18 25.93
N LEU A 84 -23.64 -18.65 25.03
CA LEU A 84 -25.09 -18.53 25.21
C LEU A 84 -25.59 -19.44 26.35
N GLU A 85 -25.08 -20.67 26.48
CA GLU A 85 -25.41 -21.56 27.60
C GLU A 85 -25.00 -20.96 28.95
N GLU A 86 -23.82 -20.35 29.03
CA GLU A 86 -23.36 -19.64 30.24
C GLU A 86 -24.26 -18.46 30.59
N LEU A 87 -24.69 -17.66 29.61
CA LEU A 87 -25.65 -16.58 29.81
C LEU A 87 -27.01 -17.09 30.28
N ARG A 88 -27.40 -18.31 29.88
CA ARG A 88 -28.67 -18.95 30.23
C ARG A 88 -28.60 -19.75 31.52
N ARG A 89 -27.42 -19.97 32.11
CA ARG A 89 -27.14 -20.90 33.23
C ARG A 89 -28.04 -20.72 34.47
N SER A 90 -28.63 -19.54 34.67
CA SER A 90 -29.54 -19.26 35.78
C SER A 90 -31.01 -19.55 35.49
N ARG A 91 -31.37 -20.13 34.33
CA ARG A 91 -32.76 -20.37 33.91
C ARG A 91 -33.06 -21.85 33.62
N PRO A 92 -34.25 -22.35 34.00
CA PRO A 92 -34.70 -23.68 33.59
C PRO A 92 -34.94 -23.72 32.07
N LYS A 93 -34.47 -24.77 31.38
CA LYS A 93 -34.81 -25.02 29.97
C LYS A 93 -36.32 -25.26 29.84
N PRO A 94 -37.02 -24.62 28.87
CA PRO A 94 -38.44 -24.88 28.65
C PRO A 94 -38.66 -26.35 28.26
N PRO A 95 -39.73 -27.02 28.76
CA PRO A 95 -40.04 -28.40 28.39
C PRO A 95 -40.63 -28.55 26.98
N VAL A 96 -41.11 -27.46 26.37
CA VAL A 96 -41.68 -27.44 25.01
C VAL A 96 -41.26 -26.14 24.31
N GLY A 97 -40.70 -26.28 23.11
CA GLY A 97 -40.26 -25.16 22.29
C GLY A 97 -38.82 -24.73 22.57
N GLY A 98 -38.35 -23.89 21.65
CA GLY A 98 -36.98 -23.47 21.52
C GLY A 98 -36.32 -22.73 22.68
N ASP A 99 -34.99 -22.81 22.78
CA ASP A 99 -34.17 -22.24 23.86
C ASP A 99 -33.86 -20.74 23.66
N PHE A 100 -34.77 -19.96 23.03
CA PHE A 100 -34.59 -18.52 22.85
C PHE A 100 -34.74 -17.77 24.18
N THR A 101 -33.77 -16.89 24.48
CA THR A 101 -33.88 -15.98 25.61
C THR A 101 -33.59 -14.54 25.22
N LEU A 102 -34.29 -13.57 25.82
CA LEU A 102 -34.01 -12.15 25.59
C LEU A 102 -32.56 -11.77 25.95
N SER A 103 -31.94 -12.51 26.88
CA SER A 103 -30.53 -12.36 27.24
C SER A 103 -29.56 -12.68 26.09
N ASP A 104 -29.97 -13.46 25.10
CA ASP A 104 -29.15 -13.76 23.92
C ASP A 104 -28.79 -12.48 23.15
N CYS A 105 -29.61 -11.42 23.26
CA CYS A 105 -29.29 -10.11 22.70
C CYS A 105 -27.97 -9.55 23.26
N PHE A 106 -27.64 -9.77 24.55
CA PHE A 106 -26.39 -9.28 25.13
C PHE A 106 -25.16 -9.94 24.51
N TYR A 107 -25.25 -11.23 24.15
CA TYR A 107 -24.19 -11.89 23.39
C TYR A 107 -23.96 -11.16 22.06
N PHE A 108 -25.00 -10.96 21.25
CA PHE A 108 -24.85 -10.30 19.95
C PHE A 108 -24.42 -8.83 20.06
N THR A 109 -24.92 -8.09 21.05
CA THR A 109 -24.48 -6.71 21.31
C THR A 109 -23.01 -6.67 21.71
N ARG A 110 -22.58 -7.53 22.63
CA ARG A 110 -21.17 -7.65 23.01
C ARG A 110 -20.30 -8.02 21.80
N ARG A 111 -20.64 -9.08 21.06
CA ARG A 111 -19.92 -9.50 19.85
C ARG A 111 -19.87 -8.40 18.78
N GLY A 112 -20.94 -7.62 18.64
CA GLY A 112 -20.98 -6.46 17.74
C GLY A 112 -20.03 -5.35 18.18
N ILE A 113 -19.99 -5.02 19.46
CA ILE A 113 -19.06 -4.04 20.03
C ILE A 113 -17.61 -4.54 19.89
N GLU A 114 -17.33 -5.78 20.28
CA GLU A 114 -16.01 -6.42 20.13
C GLU A 114 -15.54 -6.37 18.66
N SER A 115 -16.42 -6.68 17.71
CA SER A 115 -16.07 -6.64 16.28
C SER A 115 -15.76 -5.24 15.76
N ILE A 116 -16.26 -4.19 16.40
CA ILE A 116 -15.96 -2.79 16.06
C ILE A 116 -14.65 -2.34 16.72
N VAL A 117 -14.47 -2.69 18.00
CA VAL A 117 -13.28 -2.32 18.78
C VAL A 117 -12.04 -3.04 18.24
N ASP A 118 -12.15 -4.34 17.95
CA ASP A 118 -11.08 -5.20 17.48
C ASP A 118 -11.17 -5.46 15.97
N ASP A 119 -11.54 -4.45 15.19
CA ASP A 119 -11.64 -4.58 13.73
C ASP A 119 -10.26 -4.69 13.07
N GLU A 120 -9.77 -5.92 12.94
CA GLU A 120 -8.46 -6.21 12.35
C GLU A 120 -8.41 -6.02 10.82
N VAL A 121 -9.56 -5.90 10.15
CA VAL A 121 -9.66 -5.96 8.68
C VAL A 121 -9.94 -4.58 8.08
N THR A 122 -11.00 -3.89 8.51
CA THR A 122 -11.37 -2.63 7.83
C THR A 122 -10.43 -1.49 8.18
N GLN A 123 -9.80 -1.52 9.36
CA GLN A 123 -8.71 -0.61 9.73
C GLN A 123 -7.52 -0.67 8.77
N ARG A 124 -7.34 -1.79 8.04
CA ARG A 124 -6.28 -1.92 7.03
C ARG A 124 -6.56 -1.15 5.74
N PHE A 125 -7.79 -0.63 5.60
CA PHE A 125 -8.19 0.25 4.50
C PHE A 125 -8.20 1.74 4.89
N THR A 126 -7.74 2.08 6.09
CA THR A 126 -7.54 3.46 6.56
C THR A 126 -6.05 3.75 6.77
N SER A 127 -5.70 5.04 6.81
CA SER A 127 -4.34 5.48 7.11
C SER A 127 -3.89 4.92 8.46
N GLU A 128 -2.64 4.47 8.53
CA GLU A 128 -2.03 3.98 9.77
C GLU A 128 -2.00 5.10 10.82
N GLU A 129 -2.50 4.80 12.02
CA GLU A 129 -2.43 5.73 13.15
C GLU A 129 -1.04 5.67 13.77
N LEU A 130 -0.42 6.84 13.90
CA LEU A 130 0.92 6.96 14.44
C LEU A 130 0.90 7.09 15.95
N VAL A 131 1.81 6.39 16.63
CA VAL A 131 2.04 6.52 18.08
C VAL A 131 2.42 7.95 18.48
N SER A 132 3.10 8.68 17.59
CA SER A 132 3.48 10.08 17.80
C SER A 132 3.19 10.92 16.57
N TRP A 133 2.65 12.12 16.77
CA TRP A 133 2.35 13.05 15.69
C TRP A 133 3.61 13.49 14.94
N ASN A 134 3.60 13.31 13.62
CA ASN A 134 4.70 13.67 12.71
C ASN A 134 4.56 15.09 12.12
N LEU A 135 3.83 15.99 12.79
CA LEU A 135 3.57 17.37 12.33
C LEU A 135 2.76 17.46 11.02
N LEU A 136 2.10 16.38 10.60
CA LEU A 136 1.11 16.39 9.52
C LEU A 136 -0.29 16.32 10.13
N THR A 137 -1.14 17.30 9.86
CA THR A 137 -2.53 17.34 10.38
C THR A 137 -3.43 16.21 9.89
N ARG A 138 -3.00 15.47 8.86
CA ARG A 138 -3.78 14.40 8.24
C ARG A 138 -3.49 12.99 8.74
N THR A 139 -2.51 12.84 9.62
CA THR A 139 -2.08 11.57 10.23
C THR A 139 -2.32 11.58 11.74
N HIS A 140 -3.02 12.59 12.25
CA HIS A 140 -3.45 12.69 13.65
C HIS A 140 -4.84 13.30 13.69
N ASN A 141 -5.83 12.56 14.19
CA ASN A 141 -7.24 12.96 14.12
C ASN A 141 -7.60 14.06 15.15
N ASP A 142 -6.87 14.18 16.25
CA ASP A 142 -7.18 15.12 17.34
C ASP A 142 -6.08 16.18 17.49
N PHE A 143 -6.08 17.21 16.65
CA PHE A 143 -5.15 18.33 16.84
C PHE A 143 -5.53 19.11 18.11
N GLN A 144 -4.80 18.86 19.20
CA GLN A 144 -4.84 19.70 20.39
C GLN A 144 -3.59 20.58 20.44
N TYR A 145 -3.74 21.82 20.91
CA TYR A 145 -2.60 22.70 21.11
C TYR A 145 -1.71 22.11 22.22
N ILE A 146 -0.45 21.78 21.87
CA ILE A 146 0.50 21.20 22.82
C ILE A 146 1.45 22.28 23.37
N SER A 147 2.10 23.06 22.50
CA SER A 147 2.99 24.16 22.93
C SER A 147 3.27 25.17 21.82
N LEU A 148 3.58 26.41 22.19
CA LEU A 148 3.95 27.48 21.24
C LEU A 148 5.15 27.08 20.36
N LYS A 149 6.18 26.46 20.96
CA LYS A 149 7.37 26.00 20.22
C LYS A 149 7.01 24.99 19.14
N LEU A 150 6.15 24.01 19.47
CA LEU A 150 5.70 23.00 18.51
C LEU A 150 4.82 23.62 17.42
N THR A 151 3.95 24.56 17.77
CA THR A 151 3.11 25.30 16.80
C THR A 151 3.96 26.12 15.83
N LEU A 152 5.03 26.78 16.29
CA LEU A 152 5.95 27.51 15.42
C LEU A 152 6.68 26.57 14.44
N VAL A 153 7.17 25.42 14.92
CA VAL A 153 7.80 24.39 14.05
C VAL A 153 6.80 23.81 13.06
N TYR A 154 5.56 23.57 13.48
CA TYR A 154 4.48 23.14 12.61
C TYR A 154 4.17 24.18 11.52
N GLY A 155 4.06 25.46 11.89
CA GLY A 155 3.83 26.57 10.95
C GLY A 155 4.96 26.72 9.94
N LEU A 156 6.21 26.70 10.41
CA LEU A 156 7.39 26.66 9.53
C LEU A 156 7.36 25.42 8.62
N GLY A 157 6.93 24.27 9.15
CA GLY A 157 6.76 23.04 8.41
C GLY A 157 5.72 23.13 7.29
N ILE A 158 4.61 23.83 7.51
CA ILE A 158 3.64 24.12 6.44
C ILE A 158 4.31 24.97 5.36
N PHE A 159 4.99 26.05 5.74
CA PHE A 159 5.67 26.93 4.79
C PHE A 159 6.69 26.15 3.94
N VAL A 160 7.57 25.36 4.57
CA VAL A 160 8.57 24.54 3.87
C VAL A 160 7.89 23.53 2.94
N ARG A 161 6.85 22.82 3.39
CA ARG A 161 6.19 21.79 2.58
C ARG A 161 5.43 22.36 1.39
N TYR A 162 4.73 23.48 1.56
CA TYR A 162 3.83 24.02 0.54
C TYR A 162 4.49 25.06 -0.37
N CYS A 163 5.40 25.89 0.16
CA CYS A 163 6.04 26.96 -0.61
C CYS A 163 7.39 26.55 -1.23
N ILE A 164 8.06 25.52 -0.69
CA ILE A 164 9.38 25.09 -1.18
C ILE A 164 9.31 23.68 -1.77
N LEU A 165 8.92 22.68 -0.97
CA LEU A 165 8.96 21.28 -1.40
C LEU A 165 7.92 20.97 -2.47
N ALA A 166 6.65 21.36 -2.29
CA ALA A 166 5.60 21.03 -3.25
C ALA A 166 5.87 21.58 -4.67
N PRO A 167 6.24 22.86 -4.87
CA PRO A 167 6.57 23.38 -6.21
C PRO A 167 7.75 22.65 -6.86
N LEU A 168 8.82 22.39 -6.09
CA LEU A 168 9.97 21.60 -6.54
C LEU A 168 9.55 20.20 -6.99
N ARG A 169 8.76 19.52 -6.17
CA ARG A 169 8.28 18.16 -6.42
C ARG A 169 7.35 18.07 -7.61
N ILE A 170 6.45 19.04 -7.78
CA ILE A 170 5.59 19.15 -8.96
C ILE A 170 6.44 19.33 -10.21
N THR A 171 7.44 20.22 -10.15
CA THR A 171 8.34 20.45 -11.30
C THR A 171 9.11 19.17 -11.67
N LEU A 172 9.68 18.48 -10.68
CA LEU A 172 10.39 17.22 -10.90
C LEU A 172 9.48 16.12 -11.46
N ALA A 173 8.26 15.98 -10.94
CA ALA A 173 7.30 14.99 -11.42
C ALA A 173 6.86 15.29 -12.87
N CYS A 174 6.60 16.56 -13.19
CA CYS A 174 6.30 16.98 -14.56
C CYS A 174 7.47 16.65 -15.50
N ILE A 175 8.70 17.01 -15.12
CA ILE A 175 9.89 16.69 -15.93
C ILE A 175 10.06 15.18 -16.09
N GLY A 176 9.97 14.40 -15.01
CA GLY A 176 10.13 12.94 -15.06
C GLY A 176 9.09 12.27 -15.94
N LEU A 177 7.81 12.68 -15.86
CA LEU A 177 6.74 12.15 -16.70
C LEU A 177 6.86 12.57 -18.17
N THR A 178 7.21 13.83 -18.44
CA THR A 178 7.44 14.32 -19.80
C THR A 178 8.63 13.62 -20.43
N TRP A 179 9.74 13.46 -19.70
CA TRP A 179 10.92 12.74 -20.19
C TRP A 179 10.66 11.26 -20.38
N LEU A 180 9.81 10.65 -19.55
CA LEU A 180 9.35 9.28 -19.76
C LEU A 180 8.61 9.17 -21.10
N VAL A 181 7.62 10.02 -21.36
CA VAL A 181 6.83 9.98 -22.60
C VAL A 181 7.70 10.23 -23.84
N ILE A 182 8.56 11.25 -23.80
CA ILE A 182 9.43 11.61 -24.92
C ILE A 182 10.48 10.52 -25.15
N GLY A 183 11.18 10.12 -24.08
CA GLY A 183 12.26 9.14 -24.14
C GLY A 183 11.78 7.77 -24.61
N THR A 184 10.69 7.25 -24.07
CA THR A 184 10.16 5.95 -24.50
C THR A 184 9.60 5.99 -25.92
N SER A 185 9.02 7.12 -26.34
CA SER A 185 8.60 7.31 -27.73
C SER A 185 9.78 7.34 -28.69
N ALA A 186 10.86 8.05 -28.34
CA ALA A 186 12.09 8.11 -29.13
C ALA A 186 12.74 6.72 -29.28
N VAL A 187 12.87 5.98 -28.17
CA VAL A 187 13.37 4.60 -28.18
C VAL A 187 12.47 3.68 -29.01
N GLY A 188 11.16 3.94 -29.04
CA GLY A 188 10.20 3.18 -29.82
C GLY A 188 10.48 3.16 -31.33
N PHE A 189 11.08 4.22 -31.88
CA PHE A 189 11.47 4.31 -33.29
C PHE A 189 12.70 3.48 -33.64
N LEU A 190 13.45 3.00 -32.65
CA LEU A 190 14.61 2.14 -32.89
C LEU A 190 14.18 0.72 -33.30
N PRO A 191 14.95 0.06 -34.19
CA PRO A 191 14.73 -1.34 -34.52
C PRO A 191 14.94 -2.21 -33.28
N ASN A 192 14.31 -3.40 -33.26
CA ASN A 192 14.42 -4.34 -32.14
C ASN A 192 15.82 -4.97 -32.08
N CYS A 193 16.75 -4.25 -31.46
CA CYS A 193 18.14 -4.65 -31.26
C CYS A 193 18.56 -4.48 -29.80
N ARG A 194 19.73 -5.01 -29.44
CA ARG A 194 20.28 -4.92 -28.08
C ARG A 194 20.39 -3.48 -27.56
N VAL A 195 20.71 -2.53 -28.44
CA VAL A 195 20.82 -1.10 -28.10
C VAL A 195 19.47 -0.52 -27.71
N LYS A 196 18.38 -0.88 -28.41
CA LYS A 196 17.02 -0.46 -28.05
C LYS A 196 16.66 -0.91 -26.64
N PHE A 197 16.90 -2.17 -26.31
CA PHE A 197 16.59 -2.70 -24.96
C PHE A 197 17.41 -2.00 -23.88
N TRP A 198 18.71 -1.84 -24.08
CA TRP A 198 19.58 -1.15 -23.14
C TRP A 198 19.15 0.32 -22.92
N LEU A 199 18.88 1.04 -24.01
CA LEU A 199 18.46 2.43 -23.95
C LEU A 199 17.06 2.57 -23.32
N SER A 200 16.15 1.64 -23.62
CA SER A 200 14.83 1.56 -23.00
C SER A 200 14.95 1.43 -21.48
N GLU A 201 15.72 0.45 -21.00
CA GLU A 201 15.93 0.24 -19.55
C GLU A 201 16.54 1.48 -18.90
N TRP A 202 17.55 2.08 -19.54
CA TRP A 202 18.20 3.30 -19.05
C TRP A 202 17.24 4.50 -18.94
N VAL A 203 16.43 4.73 -19.99
CA VAL A 203 15.42 5.80 -20.01
C VAL A 203 14.39 5.60 -18.90
N HIS A 204 13.85 4.39 -18.73
CA HIS A 204 12.89 4.13 -17.67
C HIS A 204 13.48 4.38 -16.29
N VAL A 205 14.64 3.78 -15.98
CA VAL A 205 15.29 3.93 -14.67
C VAL A 205 15.57 5.39 -14.36
N MET A 206 16.11 6.15 -15.32
CA MET A 206 16.33 7.59 -15.16
C MET A 206 15.04 8.33 -14.83
N CYS A 207 13.97 8.12 -15.60
CA CYS A 207 12.70 8.81 -15.38
C CYS A 207 12.06 8.44 -14.04
N TYR A 208 12.09 7.17 -13.65
CA TYR A 208 11.59 6.73 -12.35
C TYR A 208 12.43 7.28 -11.20
N ARG A 209 13.75 7.42 -11.35
CA ARG A 209 14.61 8.11 -10.38
C ARG A 209 14.23 9.58 -10.21
N ILE A 210 13.99 10.29 -11.31
CA ILE A 210 13.54 11.69 -11.26
C ILE A 210 12.17 11.78 -10.55
N CYS A 211 11.21 10.91 -10.91
CA CYS A 211 9.91 10.85 -10.25
C CYS A 211 10.02 10.53 -8.76
N ALA A 212 10.89 9.59 -8.36
CA ALA A 212 11.14 9.25 -6.97
C ALA A 212 11.73 10.44 -6.19
N ARG A 213 12.65 11.20 -6.79
CA ARG A 213 13.16 12.46 -6.21
C ARG A 213 12.06 13.53 -6.10
N GLY A 214 11.10 13.53 -7.02
CA GLY A 214 9.86 14.31 -6.94
C GLY A 214 8.93 13.93 -5.78
N LEU A 215 9.22 12.85 -5.05
CA LEU A 215 8.54 12.50 -3.79
C LEU A 215 9.49 12.62 -2.58
N SER A 216 10.69 13.16 -2.79
CA SER A 216 11.81 13.08 -1.84
C SER A 216 12.00 11.66 -1.30
N ALA A 217 11.93 10.68 -2.21
CA ALA A 217 12.00 9.28 -1.84
C ALA A 217 13.42 8.90 -1.40
N THR A 218 13.53 8.29 -0.22
CA THR A 218 14.74 7.61 0.24
C THR A 218 14.40 6.12 0.31
N ILE A 219 15.03 5.34 -0.57
CA ILE A 219 14.70 3.93 -0.76
C ILE A 219 15.92 3.09 -0.38
N HIS A 220 15.75 2.26 0.64
CA HIS A 220 16.78 1.33 1.09
C HIS A 220 16.50 -0.04 0.47
N TYR A 221 17.36 -0.46 -0.45
CA TYR A 221 17.25 -1.74 -1.13
C TYR A 221 18.16 -2.76 -0.47
N HIS A 222 17.57 -3.88 -0.07
CA HIS A 222 18.23 -4.98 0.61
C HIS A 222 18.25 -6.21 -0.29
N ASN A 223 19.32 -7.01 -0.19
CA ASN A 223 19.45 -8.31 -0.87
C ASN A 223 19.34 -8.23 -2.41
N ARG A 224 20.01 -7.25 -3.02
CA ARG A 224 19.92 -6.94 -4.47
C ARG A 224 20.30 -8.12 -5.38
N GLU A 225 21.03 -9.10 -4.89
CA GLU A 225 21.34 -10.36 -5.57
C GLU A 225 20.08 -11.18 -5.92
N ASN A 226 19.00 -11.00 -5.17
CA ASN A 226 17.71 -11.68 -5.37
C ASN A 226 16.74 -10.91 -6.29
N ARG A 227 17.22 -9.87 -6.98
CA ARG A 227 16.37 -9.08 -7.88
C ARG A 227 15.65 -9.95 -8.90
N PRO A 228 14.39 -9.60 -9.26
CA PRO A 228 13.63 -10.32 -10.26
C PRO A 228 14.37 -10.40 -11.61
N LYS A 229 14.42 -11.62 -12.17
CA LYS A 229 15.10 -11.89 -13.43
C LYS A 229 14.10 -12.11 -14.57
N LYS A 230 14.56 -11.90 -15.81
CA LYS A 230 13.75 -12.11 -17.02
C LYS A 230 13.15 -13.51 -17.04
N GLY A 231 11.92 -13.59 -17.55
CA GLY A 231 11.17 -14.85 -17.59
C GLY A 231 10.69 -15.36 -16.23
N GLY A 232 10.47 -14.46 -15.27
CA GLY A 232 9.77 -14.71 -14.01
C GLY A 232 8.83 -13.57 -13.64
N ILE A 233 8.23 -13.67 -12.46
CA ILE A 233 7.21 -12.72 -11.97
C ILE A 233 7.66 -12.15 -10.62
N CYS A 234 7.83 -10.84 -10.56
CA CYS A 234 7.98 -10.08 -9.33
C CYS A 234 6.63 -9.92 -8.64
N VAL A 235 6.53 -10.38 -7.40
CA VAL A 235 5.34 -10.26 -6.56
C VAL A 235 5.68 -9.40 -5.35
N ALA A 236 4.89 -8.36 -5.09
CA ALA A 236 5.09 -7.48 -3.94
C ALA A 236 3.79 -7.18 -3.19
N ASN A 237 3.89 -6.85 -1.90
CA ASN A 237 2.78 -6.20 -1.19
C ASN A 237 2.54 -4.78 -1.78
N HIS A 238 1.32 -4.28 -1.63
CA HIS A 238 0.86 -3.10 -2.36
C HIS A 238 0.23 -2.05 -1.44
N THR A 239 0.97 -0.99 -1.19
CA THR A 239 0.49 0.15 -0.39
C THR A 239 0.02 1.30 -1.24
N SER A 240 0.59 1.46 -2.44
CA SER A 240 0.31 2.61 -3.29
C SER A 240 0.64 2.38 -4.77
N PRO A 241 -0.02 3.08 -5.71
CA PRO A 241 0.41 3.14 -7.11
C PRO A 241 1.87 3.58 -7.29
N ILE A 242 2.44 4.35 -6.35
CA ILE A 242 3.84 4.77 -6.41
C ILE A 242 4.82 3.62 -6.15
N ASP A 243 4.36 2.46 -5.65
CA ASP A 243 5.19 1.25 -5.47
C ASP A 243 5.88 0.87 -6.78
N ILE A 244 5.24 1.12 -7.93
CA ILE A 244 5.83 0.96 -9.26
C ILE A 244 7.05 1.86 -9.42
N VAL A 245 6.95 3.14 -9.05
CA VAL A 245 8.07 4.09 -9.13
C VAL A 245 9.20 3.65 -8.20
N ILE A 246 8.87 3.14 -7.00
CA ILE A 246 9.84 2.66 -6.01
C ILE A 246 10.60 1.43 -6.51
N LEU A 247 9.91 0.44 -7.07
CA LEU A 247 10.57 -0.74 -7.61
C LEU A 247 11.33 -0.42 -8.91
N CYS A 248 10.74 0.37 -9.81
CA CYS A 248 11.34 0.72 -11.09
C CYS A 248 12.56 1.65 -10.99
N ASN A 249 12.82 2.20 -9.80
CA ASN A 249 14.01 3.01 -9.52
C ASN A 249 15.31 2.16 -9.44
N ASP A 250 15.18 0.82 -9.24
CA ASP A 250 16.30 -0.11 -9.07
C ASP A 250 16.31 -1.30 -10.06
N GLY A 251 15.31 -1.37 -10.94
CA GLY A 251 15.21 -2.36 -12.03
C GLY A 251 14.08 -2.00 -12.99
N CYS A 252 13.96 -2.70 -14.12
CA CYS A 252 12.83 -2.49 -15.04
C CYS A 252 11.89 -3.68 -15.02
N TYR A 253 10.58 -3.39 -15.09
CA TYR A 253 9.53 -4.39 -15.03
C TYR A 253 8.52 -4.20 -16.16
N ALA A 254 8.03 -5.31 -16.70
CA ALA A 254 6.81 -5.30 -17.48
C ALA A 254 5.64 -5.16 -16.51
N MET A 255 4.74 -4.22 -16.79
CA MET A 255 3.61 -3.93 -15.92
C MET A 255 2.38 -4.63 -16.46
N VAL A 256 1.49 -5.02 -15.55
CA VAL A 256 0.18 -5.60 -15.88
C VAL A 256 -0.91 -4.66 -15.38
N GLY A 257 -1.88 -4.35 -16.23
CA GLY A 257 -3.02 -3.56 -15.77
C GLY A 257 -4.10 -3.35 -16.82
N GLN A 258 -5.13 -2.62 -16.42
CA GLN A 258 -6.19 -2.20 -17.34
C GLN A 258 -5.70 -1.06 -18.24
N ILE A 259 -6.20 -1.00 -19.47
CA ILE A 259 -6.06 0.18 -20.34
C ILE A 259 -6.87 1.34 -19.74
N HIS A 260 -6.25 2.51 -19.69
CA HIS A 260 -6.86 3.77 -19.22
C HIS A 260 -6.90 4.82 -20.34
N GLY A 261 -7.87 5.73 -20.25
CA GLY A 261 -7.94 6.93 -21.09
C GLY A 261 -7.15 8.11 -20.52
N GLY A 262 -7.32 9.29 -21.13
CA GLY A 262 -6.73 10.55 -20.65
C GLY A 262 -5.20 10.54 -20.58
N LEU A 263 -4.65 11.28 -19.61
CA LEU A 263 -3.20 11.40 -19.39
C LEU A 263 -2.54 10.04 -19.10
N MET A 264 -3.18 9.19 -18.30
CA MET A 264 -2.66 7.85 -18.00
C MET A 264 -2.56 7.00 -19.25
N GLY A 265 -3.54 7.09 -20.16
CA GLY A 265 -3.48 6.42 -21.46
C GLY A 265 -2.34 6.91 -22.35
N ILE A 266 -1.99 8.20 -22.31
CA ILE A 266 -0.82 8.74 -23.03
C ILE A 266 0.46 8.10 -22.51
N VAL A 267 0.62 8.07 -21.18
CA VAL A 267 1.80 7.45 -20.53
C VAL A 267 1.87 5.96 -20.84
N GLN A 268 0.76 5.21 -20.72
CA GLN A 268 0.69 3.79 -21.06
C GLN A 268 1.10 3.52 -22.52
N ARG A 269 0.55 4.28 -23.48
CA ARG A 269 0.90 4.14 -24.91
C ARG A 269 2.37 4.45 -25.17
N ALA A 270 2.93 5.46 -24.51
CA ALA A 270 4.33 5.82 -24.65
C ALA A 270 5.25 4.72 -24.10
N MET A 271 4.96 4.14 -22.94
CA MET A 271 5.79 3.10 -22.33
C MET A 271 5.80 1.81 -23.17
N VAL A 272 4.65 1.39 -23.71
CA VAL A 272 4.51 0.17 -24.56
C VAL A 272 5.42 0.20 -25.78
N ARG A 273 5.70 1.39 -26.34
CA ARG A 273 6.57 1.53 -27.52
C ARG A 273 8.01 1.07 -27.25
N SER A 274 8.45 1.16 -26.01
CA SER A 274 9.83 0.88 -25.60
C SER A 274 9.99 -0.40 -24.78
N CYS A 275 8.93 -0.86 -24.13
CA CYS A 275 8.91 -2.06 -23.30
C CYS A 275 7.54 -2.77 -23.45
N PRO A 276 7.50 -4.10 -23.63
CA PRO A 276 6.27 -4.85 -23.82
C PRO A 276 5.48 -5.02 -22.50
N HIS A 277 4.84 -3.95 -22.02
CA HIS A 277 3.90 -4.02 -20.90
C HIS A 277 2.61 -4.75 -21.34
N VAL A 278 1.97 -5.46 -20.41
CA VAL A 278 0.76 -6.25 -20.67
C VAL A 278 -0.46 -5.46 -20.21
N TRP A 279 -1.16 -4.83 -21.14
CA TRP A 279 -2.41 -4.12 -20.84
C TRP A 279 -3.61 -4.91 -21.35
N PHE A 280 -4.67 -4.90 -20.55
CA PHE A 280 -5.93 -5.58 -20.86
C PHE A 280 -7.07 -4.58 -20.99
N GLU A 281 -8.00 -4.88 -21.88
CA GLU A 281 -9.30 -4.22 -21.86
C GLU A 281 -10.13 -4.67 -20.64
N ARG A 282 -11.08 -3.84 -20.21
CA ARG A 282 -11.93 -4.16 -19.06
C ARG A 282 -12.78 -5.42 -19.27
N SER A 283 -13.16 -5.71 -20.52
CA SER A 283 -13.84 -6.94 -20.94
C SER A 283 -12.91 -8.15 -20.80
N GLU A 284 -11.68 -8.04 -21.33
CA GLU A 284 -10.66 -9.10 -21.31
C GLU A 284 -10.23 -9.49 -19.89
N MET A 285 -10.17 -8.52 -18.96
CA MET A 285 -9.82 -8.78 -17.56
C MET A 285 -10.77 -9.76 -16.85
N LYS A 286 -11.99 -9.98 -17.40
CA LYS A 286 -12.93 -10.97 -16.88
C LYS A 286 -12.61 -12.40 -17.35
N ASP A 287 -11.91 -12.53 -18.48
CA ASP A 287 -11.49 -13.81 -19.03
C ASP A 287 -10.16 -14.25 -18.41
N ARG A 288 -10.26 -15.10 -17.38
CA ARG A 288 -9.09 -15.65 -16.69
C ARG A 288 -8.18 -16.46 -17.60
N HIS A 289 -8.73 -17.20 -18.57
CA HIS A 289 -7.91 -18.01 -19.48
C HIS A 289 -7.06 -17.14 -20.39
N LEU A 290 -7.65 -16.06 -20.94
CA LEU A 290 -6.92 -15.10 -21.76
C LEU A 290 -5.80 -14.42 -20.96
N VAL A 291 -6.09 -13.98 -19.73
CA VAL A 291 -5.10 -13.34 -18.85
C VAL A 291 -3.95 -14.31 -18.55
N THR A 292 -4.25 -15.53 -18.09
CA THR A 292 -3.23 -16.54 -17.77
C THR A 292 -2.39 -16.89 -18.99
N LYS A 293 -3.00 -17.03 -20.18
CA LYS A 293 -2.29 -17.32 -21.43
C LYS A 293 -1.31 -16.20 -21.78
N ARG A 294 -1.74 -14.92 -21.79
CA ARG A 294 -0.84 -13.79 -22.11
C ARG A 294 0.32 -13.67 -21.13
N LEU A 295 0.07 -13.89 -19.83
CA LEU A 295 1.14 -13.86 -18.82
C LEU A 295 2.12 -15.02 -19.02
N LYS A 296 1.63 -16.23 -19.34
CA LYS A 296 2.47 -17.39 -19.64
C LYS A 296 3.34 -17.16 -20.89
N ASP A 297 2.75 -16.63 -21.96
CA ASP A 297 3.48 -16.30 -23.20
C ASP A 297 4.56 -15.24 -22.95
N HIS A 298 4.28 -14.25 -22.08
CA HIS A 298 5.26 -13.24 -21.69
C HIS A 298 6.43 -13.82 -20.89
N VAL A 299 6.14 -14.68 -19.90
CA VAL A 299 7.17 -15.33 -19.05
C VAL A 299 8.05 -16.30 -19.85
N ASN A 300 7.49 -16.95 -20.87
CA ASN A 300 8.23 -17.88 -21.73
C ASN A 300 9.22 -17.15 -22.65
N ASP A 301 8.93 -15.89 -23.01
CA ASP A 301 9.86 -15.06 -23.78
C ASP A 301 10.93 -14.44 -22.86
N LYS A 302 12.09 -15.09 -22.80
CA LYS A 302 13.22 -14.68 -21.94
C LYS A 302 13.89 -13.36 -22.36
N THR A 303 13.50 -12.77 -23.49
CA THR A 303 13.97 -11.45 -23.89
C THR A 303 13.25 -10.32 -23.13
N LYS A 304 12.02 -10.60 -22.66
CA LYS A 304 11.16 -9.62 -21.98
C LYS A 304 11.54 -9.44 -20.52
N LEU A 305 11.22 -8.27 -20.00
CA LEU A 305 11.40 -7.92 -18.58
C LEU A 305 10.52 -8.80 -17.68
N PRO A 306 10.94 -9.04 -16.42
CA PRO A 306 10.09 -9.68 -15.42
C PRO A 306 8.76 -8.93 -15.28
N ILE A 307 7.69 -9.68 -15.05
CA ILE A 307 6.37 -9.10 -14.84
C ILE A 307 6.27 -8.62 -13.39
N LEU A 308 5.82 -7.39 -13.14
CA LEU A 308 5.47 -6.90 -11.82
C LEU A 308 3.97 -7.07 -11.56
N ILE A 309 3.62 -7.80 -10.49
CA ILE A 309 2.25 -8.04 -10.05
C ILE A 309 2.13 -7.73 -8.56
N PHE A 310 1.04 -7.05 -8.21
CA PHE A 310 0.60 -6.80 -6.84
C PHE A 310 -0.63 -7.68 -6.56
N PRO A 311 -0.45 -8.93 -6.11
CA PRO A 311 -1.52 -9.93 -6.08
C PRO A 311 -2.58 -9.67 -5.01
N GLU A 312 -2.43 -8.67 -4.13
CA GLU A 312 -3.51 -8.20 -3.24
C GLU A 312 -4.72 -7.66 -4.03
N GLY A 313 -4.49 -7.16 -5.25
CA GLY A 313 -5.52 -6.62 -6.13
C GLY A 313 -6.12 -5.29 -5.66
N THR A 314 -5.60 -4.71 -4.58
CA THR A 314 -5.91 -3.36 -4.12
C THR A 314 -4.78 -2.82 -3.24
N CYS A 315 -4.73 -1.51 -3.05
CA CYS A 315 -3.80 -0.92 -2.09
C CYS A 315 -4.33 -1.13 -0.66
N ILE A 316 -3.45 -1.60 0.22
CA ILE A 316 -3.64 -1.85 1.65
C ILE A 316 -2.70 -0.95 2.44
N ASN A 317 -3.09 -0.56 3.64
CA ASN A 317 -2.21 0.26 4.46
C ASN A 317 -0.92 -0.50 4.82
N ASN A 318 0.08 0.24 5.26
CA ASN A 318 1.45 -0.24 5.45
C ASN A 318 1.63 -1.15 6.68
N THR A 319 0.59 -1.80 7.19
CA THR A 319 0.60 -2.59 8.43
C THR A 319 0.35 -4.08 8.22
N SER A 320 -0.23 -4.47 7.08
CA SER A 320 -0.64 -5.85 6.80
C SER A 320 -0.50 -6.19 5.32
N VAL A 321 -0.51 -7.49 5.02
CA VAL A 321 -0.64 -8.02 3.66
C VAL A 321 -1.96 -8.79 3.58
N MET A 322 -2.80 -8.47 2.59
CA MET A 322 -4.05 -9.19 2.37
C MET A 322 -3.85 -10.48 1.58
N MET A 323 -4.91 -11.30 1.48
CA MET A 323 -4.90 -12.52 0.69
C MET A 323 -4.47 -12.25 -0.76
N PHE A 324 -3.47 -13.00 -1.21
CA PHE A 324 -3.00 -12.95 -2.59
C PHE A 324 -3.94 -13.70 -3.53
N LYS A 325 -4.25 -13.10 -4.67
CA LYS A 325 -5.01 -13.75 -5.73
C LYS A 325 -4.13 -14.81 -6.40
N LYS A 326 -4.63 -16.04 -6.49
CA LYS A 326 -3.91 -17.21 -7.04
C LYS A 326 -3.51 -17.12 -8.52
N GLY A 327 -4.12 -16.23 -9.31
CA GLY A 327 -3.97 -16.23 -10.78
C GLY A 327 -2.53 -16.10 -11.29
N SER A 328 -1.67 -15.33 -10.60
CA SER A 328 -0.25 -15.23 -10.95
C SER A 328 0.56 -16.48 -10.60
N PHE A 329 0.06 -17.31 -9.67
CA PHE A 329 0.71 -18.51 -9.17
C PHE A 329 0.33 -19.76 -9.97
N GLU A 330 -0.73 -19.69 -10.78
CA GLU A 330 -1.16 -20.77 -11.70
C GLU A 330 -0.31 -20.85 -12.98
N ILE A 331 0.58 -19.89 -13.23
CA ILE A 331 1.37 -19.79 -14.48
C ILE A 331 2.50 -20.82 -14.54
N GLY A 332 2.99 -21.28 -13.38
CA GLY A 332 4.18 -22.14 -13.28
C GLY A 332 5.51 -21.40 -13.51
N ALA A 333 5.52 -20.08 -13.31
CA ALA A 333 6.71 -19.24 -13.42
C ALA A 333 7.49 -19.17 -12.10
N THR A 334 8.78 -18.85 -12.16
CA THR A 334 9.54 -18.45 -10.97
C THR A 334 8.96 -17.15 -10.39
N ILE A 335 8.62 -17.18 -9.10
CA ILE A 335 8.16 -16.01 -8.36
C ILE A 335 9.33 -15.39 -7.62
N TYR A 336 9.47 -14.07 -7.73
CA TYR A 336 10.44 -13.27 -7.00
C TYR A 336 9.67 -12.41 -5.99
N PRO A 337 9.61 -12.81 -4.71
CA PRO A 337 8.90 -12.05 -3.69
C PRO A 337 9.67 -10.80 -3.32
N VAL A 338 8.95 -9.70 -3.09
CA VAL A 338 9.51 -8.42 -2.67
C VAL A 338 8.66 -7.85 -1.56
N ALA A 339 9.28 -7.54 -0.42
CA ALA A 339 8.62 -6.82 0.66
C ALA A 339 8.94 -5.32 0.58
N ILE A 340 7.90 -4.49 0.66
CA ILE A 340 8.01 -3.03 0.72
C ILE A 340 7.43 -2.59 2.07
N LYS A 341 8.21 -1.84 2.85
CA LYS A 341 7.75 -1.22 4.10
C LYS A 341 8.08 0.27 4.08
N TYR A 342 7.04 1.09 4.14
CA TYR A 342 7.18 2.54 4.30
C TYR A 342 7.42 2.89 5.77
N ASP A 343 8.14 3.98 6.03
CA ASP A 343 8.23 4.57 7.36
C ASP A 343 7.16 5.68 7.48
N PRO A 344 6.07 5.44 8.21
CA PRO A 344 4.94 6.36 8.29
C PRO A 344 5.30 7.66 9.06
N LYS A 345 6.47 7.70 9.72
CA LYS A 345 7.00 8.91 10.37
C LYS A 345 7.17 10.07 9.39
N PHE A 346 7.52 9.80 8.14
CA PHE A 346 7.80 10.85 7.15
C PHE A 346 6.57 11.22 6.29
N GLY A 347 5.63 10.30 6.17
CA GLY A 347 4.40 10.50 5.42
C GLY A 347 3.63 9.20 5.25
N ASP A 348 2.32 9.33 5.08
CA ASP A 348 1.45 8.19 4.79
C ASP A 348 1.44 7.89 3.29
N ALA A 349 2.06 6.78 2.90
CA ALA A 349 2.10 6.32 1.51
C ALA A 349 0.78 5.72 1.05
N PHE A 350 -0.11 5.31 1.95
CA PHE A 350 -1.30 4.54 1.61
C PHE A 350 -2.26 5.29 0.68
N TRP A 351 -2.65 4.64 -0.42
CA TRP A 351 -3.68 5.17 -1.30
C TRP A 351 -5.06 4.54 -1.05
N ASN A 352 -5.95 5.34 -0.45
CA ASN A 352 -7.37 5.02 -0.42
C ASN A 352 -8.09 5.56 -1.67
N SER A 353 -8.23 4.72 -2.69
CA SER A 353 -8.92 5.03 -3.94
C SER A 353 -10.40 5.38 -3.77
N SER A 354 -11.04 4.99 -2.66
CA SER A 354 -12.45 5.33 -2.37
C SER A 354 -12.59 6.75 -1.81
N LYS A 355 -11.51 7.32 -1.26
CA LYS A 355 -11.50 8.66 -0.63
C LYS A 355 -10.78 9.71 -1.46
N TYR A 356 -9.73 9.33 -2.19
CA TYR A 356 -8.86 10.26 -2.90
C TYR A 356 -8.70 9.87 -4.36
N SER A 357 -8.89 10.85 -5.26
CA SER A 357 -8.45 10.74 -6.65
C SER A 357 -6.92 10.65 -6.71
N MET A 358 -6.37 10.13 -7.81
CA MET A 358 -4.92 10.04 -8.01
C MET A 358 -4.24 11.41 -7.85
N VAL A 359 -4.81 12.48 -8.40
CA VAL A 359 -4.23 13.82 -8.31
C VAL A 359 -4.23 14.33 -6.86
N SER A 360 -5.37 14.18 -6.16
CA SER A 360 -5.47 14.55 -4.75
C SER A 360 -4.47 13.77 -3.89
N TYR A 361 -4.33 12.47 -4.16
CA TYR A 361 -3.35 11.61 -3.51
C TYR A 361 -1.90 12.05 -3.79
N LEU A 362 -1.54 12.31 -5.04
CA LEU A 362 -0.20 12.77 -5.40
C LEU A 362 0.13 14.12 -4.76
N LEU A 363 -0.80 15.08 -4.73
CA LEU A 363 -0.62 16.34 -4.02
C LEU A 363 -0.44 16.12 -2.51
N ARG A 364 -1.15 15.15 -1.92
CA ARG A 364 -0.89 14.74 -0.54
C ARG A 364 0.54 14.24 -0.39
N MET A 365 1.00 13.33 -1.23
CA MET A 365 2.38 12.84 -1.17
C MET A 365 3.42 13.95 -1.36
N MET A 366 3.20 14.85 -2.32
CA MET A 366 4.10 15.99 -2.59
C MET A 366 4.12 17.02 -1.44
N THR A 367 3.12 17.01 -0.57
CA THR A 367 3.06 17.83 0.65
C THR A 367 3.40 17.03 1.92
N SER A 368 3.85 15.78 1.83
CA SER A 368 4.47 15.03 2.95
C SER A 368 5.86 15.57 3.29
N TRP A 369 6.48 15.10 4.37
CA TRP A 369 7.88 15.43 4.62
C TRP A 369 8.83 14.72 3.66
N ALA A 370 8.72 13.40 3.57
CA ALA A 370 9.47 12.58 2.63
C ALA A 370 8.75 11.25 2.42
N LEU A 371 9.26 10.44 1.50
CA LEU A 371 8.85 9.06 1.34
C LEU A 371 10.03 8.16 1.67
N VAL A 372 10.06 7.58 2.87
CA VAL A 372 11.13 6.66 3.26
C VAL A 372 10.58 5.25 3.23
N CYS A 373 11.30 4.34 2.58
CA CYS A 373 10.91 2.94 2.56
C CYS A 373 12.10 2.00 2.45
N ASN A 374 11.86 0.78 2.89
CA ASN A 374 12.75 -0.36 2.70
C ASN A 374 12.12 -1.31 1.68
N VAL A 375 12.96 -1.82 0.78
CA VAL A 375 12.61 -2.80 -0.23
C VAL A 375 13.53 -4.00 -0.05
N TRP A 376 12.98 -5.14 0.33
CA TRP A 376 13.73 -6.39 0.44
C TRP A 376 13.40 -7.28 -0.75
N TYR A 377 14.42 -7.66 -1.51
CA TYR A 377 14.30 -8.72 -2.51
C TYR A 377 14.52 -10.07 -1.82
N LEU A 378 13.48 -10.91 -1.79
CA LEU A 378 13.56 -12.24 -1.18
C LEU A 378 14.05 -13.27 -2.20
N PRO A 379 14.62 -14.40 -1.76
CA PRO A 379 15.01 -15.50 -2.63
C PRO A 379 13.87 -15.94 -3.55
N ALA A 380 14.21 -16.34 -4.77
CA ALA A 380 13.24 -16.84 -5.74
C ALA A 380 12.52 -18.08 -5.20
N MET A 381 11.21 -18.14 -5.43
CA MET A 381 10.35 -19.22 -4.98
C MET A 381 9.72 -19.93 -6.18
N HIS A 382 9.60 -21.24 -6.06
CA HIS A 382 8.96 -22.12 -7.03
C HIS A 382 7.86 -22.89 -6.32
N GLN A 383 6.81 -23.26 -7.06
CA GLN A 383 5.76 -24.13 -6.55
C GLN A 383 6.38 -25.49 -6.20
N GLU A 384 6.13 -25.95 -4.98
CA GLU A 384 6.65 -27.22 -4.46
C GLU A 384 5.81 -28.41 -4.97
N GLU A 385 6.37 -29.63 -4.89
CA GLU A 385 5.64 -30.83 -5.27
C GLU A 385 4.44 -31.06 -4.34
N GLY A 386 3.24 -31.23 -4.91
CA GLY A 386 1.99 -31.37 -4.14
C GLY A 386 1.40 -30.05 -3.62
N GLU A 387 2.07 -28.92 -3.81
CA GLU A 387 1.56 -27.59 -3.46
C GLU A 387 0.60 -27.09 -4.55
N ASP A 388 -0.60 -26.63 -4.19
CA ASP A 388 -1.50 -25.96 -5.14
C ASP A 388 -1.19 -24.45 -5.27
N ALA A 389 -1.80 -23.78 -6.24
CA ALA A 389 -1.55 -22.35 -6.49
C ALA A 389 -1.96 -21.43 -5.33
N VAL A 390 -2.92 -21.84 -4.49
CA VAL A 390 -3.38 -21.07 -3.33
C VAL A 390 -2.38 -21.23 -2.18
N GLN A 391 -1.93 -22.46 -1.92
CA GLN A 391 -0.90 -22.77 -0.94
C GLN A 391 0.40 -22.05 -1.30
N PHE A 392 0.81 -22.07 -2.58
CA PHE A 392 1.97 -21.33 -3.06
C PHE A 392 1.82 -19.82 -2.88
N ALA A 393 0.67 -19.26 -3.24
CA ALA A 393 0.39 -17.85 -3.01
C ALA A 393 0.48 -17.46 -1.53
N ASN A 394 -0.04 -18.32 -0.64
CA ASN A 394 0.01 -18.12 0.80
C ASN A 394 1.43 -18.20 1.34
N ARG A 395 2.24 -19.17 0.92
CA ARG A 395 3.65 -19.29 1.34
C ARG A 395 4.46 -18.06 0.92
N VAL A 396 4.27 -17.58 -0.30
CA VAL A 396 4.91 -16.35 -0.81
C VAL A 396 4.43 -15.11 -0.03
N LYS A 397 3.11 -15.00 0.23
CA LYS A 397 2.53 -13.93 1.05
C LYS A 397 3.14 -13.91 2.45
N SER A 398 3.20 -15.06 3.13
CA SER A 398 3.76 -15.17 4.47
C SER A 398 5.24 -14.80 4.51
N ALA A 399 6.02 -15.15 3.49
CA ALA A 399 7.42 -14.73 3.40
C ALA A 399 7.55 -13.20 3.28
N ILE A 400 6.73 -12.56 2.44
CA ILE A 400 6.69 -11.10 2.29
C ILE A 400 6.25 -10.42 3.60
N ALA A 401 5.18 -10.93 4.23
CA ALA A 401 4.64 -10.38 5.46
C ALA A 401 5.67 -10.46 6.60
N HIS A 402 6.31 -11.63 6.76
CA HIS A 402 7.36 -11.84 7.74
C HIS A 402 8.55 -10.89 7.53
N GLN A 403 9.07 -10.78 6.31
CA GLN A 403 10.22 -9.91 6.00
C GLN A 403 9.90 -8.42 6.19
N GLY A 404 8.68 -8.00 5.87
CA GLY A 404 8.24 -6.61 5.99
C GLY A 404 7.76 -6.23 7.40
N GLY A 405 7.65 -7.17 8.34
CA GLY A 405 7.01 -6.92 9.64
C GLY A 405 5.55 -6.48 9.48
N LEU A 406 4.81 -7.19 8.63
CA LEU A 406 3.40 -6.94 8.31
C LEU A 406 2.54 -8.09 8.83
N VAL A 407 1.31 -7.77 9.27
CA VAL A 407 0.35 -8.79 9.69
C VAL A 407 -0.13 -9.58 8.46
N ASP A 408 0.00 -10.91 8.50
CA ASP A 408 -0.46 -11.80 7.45
C ASP A 408 -1.97 -12.08 7.60
N LEU A 409 -2.79 -11.49 6.73
CA LEU A 409 -4.25 -11.64 6.78
C LEU A 409 -4.75 -12.63 5.71
N GLN A 410 -5.71 -13.46 6.11
CA GLN A 410 -6.40 -14.40 5.21
C GLN A 410 -7.59 -13.77 4.47
N TRP A 411 -7.82 -12.47 4.68
CA TRP A 411 -8.97 -11.77 4.13
C TRP A 411 -8.72 -11.19 2.74
N ASP A 412 -9.77 -11.15 1.94
CA ASP A 412 -9.75 -10.60 0.59
C ASP A 412 -9.79 -9.06 0.62
N GLY A 413 -8.86 -8.40 -0.07
CA GLY A 413 -8.86 -6.94 -0.21
C GLY A 413 -10.11 -6.36 -0.88
N GLY A 414 -10.94 -7.19 -1.53
CA GLY A 414 -12.26 -6.83 -2.04
C GLY A 414 -13.23 -6.33 -0.97
N LEU A 415 -13.01 -6.68 0.30
CA LEU A 415 -13.78 -6.17 1.45
C LEU A 415 -13.66 -4.65 1.62
N LYS A 416 -12.69 -4.00 0.97
CA LYS A 416 -12.60 -2.53 0.86
C LYS A 416 -13.82 -1.88 0.22
N ARG A 417 -14.54 -2.62 -0.64
CA ARG A 417 -15.65 -2.10 -1.47
C ARG A 417 -16.93 -2.91 -1.37
N ALA A 418 -16.83 -4.18 -1.00
CA ALA A 418 -17.96 -5.08 -0.89
C ALA A 418 -18.15 -5.51 0.56
N LYS A 419 -19.41 -5.76 0.94
CA LYS A 419 -19.71 -6.42 2.21
C LYS A 419 -19.29 -7.90 2.14
N VAL A 420 -19.15 -8.51 3.32
CA VAL A 420 -19.01 -9.96 3.44
C VAL A 420 -20.19 -10.63 2.71
N LYS A 421 -19.94 -11.76 2.05
CA LYS A 421 -20.99 -12.50 1.32
C LYS A 421 -22.13 -12.89 2.28
N ASP A 422 -23.37 -12.77 1.80
CA ASP A 422 -24.56 -13.10 2.59
C ASP A 422 -24.54 -14.54 3.12
N SER A 423 -23.92 -15.47 2.41
CA SER A 423 -23.73 -16.86 2.85
C SER A 423 -23.04 -17.00 4.22
N PHE A 424 -22.08 -16.12 4.57
CA PHE A 424 -21.43 -16.17 5.89
C PHE A 424 -22.36 -15.65 6.99
N LYS A 425 -23.19 -14.66 6.68
CA LYS A 425 -24.23 -14.17 7.58
C LYS A 425 -25.29 -15.27 7.80
N GLU A 426 -25.73 -15.91 6.73
CA GLU A 426 -26.67 -17.03 6.78
C GLU A 426 -26.12 -18.21 7.59
N GLN A 427 -24.83 -18.52 7.50
CA GLN A 427 -24.20 -19.55 8.34
C GLN A 427 -24.28 -19.22 9.83
N GLN A 428 -23.99 -17.98 10.23
CA GLN A 428 -24.14 -17.58 11.64
C GLN A 428 -25.60 -17.60 12.09
N GLN A 429 -26.52 -17.13 11.23
CA GLN A 429 -27.96 -17.17 11.50
C GLN A 429 -28.45 -18.61 11.65
N LYS A 430 -28.00 -19.53 10.79
CA LYS A 430 -28.33 -20.95 10.87
C LYS A 430 -27.82 -21.58 12.17
N LYS A 431 -26.57 -21.25 12.56
CA LYS A 431 -25.97 -21.72 13.82
C LYS A 431 -26.78 -21.28 15.04
N TYR A 432 -27.24 -20.03 15.08
CA TYR A 432 -28.11 -19.57 16.16
C TYR A 432 -29.52 -20.19 16.06
N SER A 433 -30.07 -20.29 14.85
CA SER A 433 -31.39 -20.87 14.61
C SER A 433 -31.47 -22.33 15.05
N SER A 434 -30.43 -23.14 14.88
CA SER A 434 -30.43 -24.53 15.37
C SER A 434 -30.48 -24.60 16.89
N MET A 435 -29.83 -23.65 17.60
CA MET A 435 -29.93 -23.56 19.07
C MET A 435 -31.30 -23.11 19.54
N VAL A 436 -31.96 -22.25 18.74
CA VAL A 436 -33.31 -21.77 19.06
C VAL A 436 -34.35 -22.82 18.73
N VAL A 437 -34.32 -23.49 17.57
CA VAL A 437 -35.39 -24.42 17.18
C VAL A 437 -35.26 -25.77 17.90
N GLY A 438 -34.06 -26.15 18.34
CA GLY A 438 -33.75 -27.50 18.81
C GLY A 438 -33.56 -28.46 17.64
N ASP A 439 -32.87 -29.58 17.85
CA ASP A 439 -32.84 -30.65 16.86
C ASP A 439 -34.20 -31.34 16.84
N ASP A 440 -34.99 -31.14 15.77
CA ASP A 440 -36.25 -31.84 15.48
C ASP A 440 -36.03 -33.35 15.17
N SER A 441 -35.12 -34.03 15.88
CA SER A 441 -34.86 -35.46 15.71
C SER A 441 -35.77 -36.37 16.56
N SER A 442 -36.74 -35.83 17.30
CA SER A 442 -37.59 -36.61 18.21
C SER A 442 -39.08 -36.65 17.86
N SER A 443 -39.49 -36.35 16.63
CA SER A 443 -40.92 -36.36 16.24
C SER A 443 -41.29 -37.35 15.12
N ASN A 444 -40.53 -38.44 14.92
CA ASN A 444 -40.87 -39.49 13.95
C ASN A 444 -40.67 -40.92 14.50
N SER A 445 -41.10 -41.14 15.73
CA SER A 445 -41.33 -42.48 16.25
C SER A 445 -42.52 -42.41 17.21
N ASP A 446 -43.72 -42.55 16.64
CA ASP A 446 -44.81 -43.35 17.17
C ASP A 446 -45.92 -43.49 16.11
#